data_AF-A0A7Y5CUD2-F1
#
_entry.id   AF-A0A7Y5CUD2-F1
#
_cell.length_a   1.000
_cell.length_b   1.000
_cell.length_c   1.000
_cell.angle_alpha   90.00
_cell.angle_beta   90.00
_cell.angle_gamma   90.00
#
_symmetry.space_group_name_H-M   'P 1'
#
loop_
_entity.id
_entity.type
_entity.pdbx_description
1 polymer ?
#
loop_
_entity_poly.entity_id
_entity_poly.type
_entity_poly.pdbx_seq_one_letter_code
_entity_poly.pdbx_strand_id
1 'polypeptide(L)'
;MSKDELSYFEQYVKSGKTLIITGETGKCDDTGLLLASNPLHELFGITDATQPVSLNRPMKVSFTPQCPGKAYAEILKSEFNDFAVSGDYQTAQFQQQQASFVGELTDVHGYQPAVAVEASPFVSAQIAKVDGKPHVFLANFKGLKGDENAVQTPEQNVKITFPAKQNSKIFALPFMGATQEIAGEWRDGQMTCVIPQIDKGMVVWCE
;
A
#
# COMPACT_ATOMS: atom_id res chain seq x y z
N MET A 1 3.94 22.52 11.28
CA MET A 1 2.52 22.66 10.95
C MET A 1 2.14 24.12 10.97
N SER A 2 1.95 24.67 9.79
CA SER A 2 1.44 26.02 9.62
C SER A 2 -0.09 26.07 9.79
N LYS A 3 -0.64 27.27 9.90
CA LYS A 3 -2.10 27.49 9.90
C LYS A 3 -2.76 27.07 8.59
N ASP A 4 -2.05 27.22 7.47
CA ASP A 4 -2.54 26.85 6.15
C ASP A 4 -2.65 25.33 6.01
N GLU A 5 -1.65 24.58 6.50
CA GLU A 5 -1.69 23.12 6.55
C GLU A 5 -2.84 22.61 7.42
N LEU A 6 -3.05 23.21 8.60
CA LEU A 6 -4.15 22.85 9.49
C LEU A 6 -5.51 23.08 8.82
N SER A 7 -5.68 24.24 8.18
CA SER A 7 -6.90 24.60 7.44
C SER A 7 -7.15 23.63 6.28
N TYR A 8 -6.09 23.21 5.59
CA TYR A 8 -6.18 22.20 4.54
C TYR A 8 -6.70 20.87 5.08
N PHE A 9 -6.16 20.35 6.19
CA PHE A 9 -6.63 19.09 6.76
C PHE A 9 -8.08 19.16 7.21
N GLU A 10 -8.49 20.27 7.82
CA GLU A 10 -9.89 20.50 8.21
C GLU A 10 -10.82 20.45 6.98
N GLN A 11 -10.48 21.15 5.90
CA GLN A 11 -11.27 21.13 4.66
C GLN A 11 -11.26 19.75 4.00
N TYR A 12 -10.12 19.06 4.02
CA TYR A 12 -9.96 17.73 3.45
C TYR A 12 -10.94 16.73 4.08
N VAL A 13 -11.03 16.68 5.42
CA VAL A 13 -11.96 15.78 6.10
C VAL A 13 -13.41 16.26 6.02
N LYS A 14 -13.67 17.58 6.00
CA LYS A 14 -15.01 18.15 5.74
C LYS A 14 -15.54 17.79 4.34
N SER A 15 -14.65 17.56 3.36
CA SER A 15 -15.04 17.08 2.02
C SER A 15 -15.40 15.60 1.95
N GLY A 16 -15.45 14.91 3.10
CA GLY A 16 -15.85 13.50 3.20
C GLY A 16 -14.70 12.50 3.00
N LYS A 17 -13.47 12.99 2.88
CA LYS A 17 -12.27 12.15 2.76
C LYS A 17 -11.81 11.66 4.14
N THR A 18 -11.11 10.53 4.15
CA THR A 18 -10.52 9.94 5.36
C THR A 18 -9.12 10.48 5.60
N LEU A 19 -8.82 10.85 6.84
CA LEU A 19 -7.48 11.22 7.30
C LEU A 19 -6.98 10.23 8.34
N ILE A 20 -5.77 9.70 8.15
CA ILE A 20 -5.07 8.87 9.14
C ILE A 20 -3.90 9.67 9.68
N ILE A 21 -3.85 9.84 10.99
CA ILE A 21 -2.85 10.61 11.73
C ILE A 21 -2.02 9.61 12.54
N THR A 22 -0.70 9.71 12.50
CA THR A 22 0.16 8.77 13.24
C THR A 22 1.19 9.51 14.09
N GLY A 23 1.49 8.95 15.25
CA GLY A 23 2.54 9.44 16.14
C GLY A 23 2.47 10.93 16.42
N GLU A 24 3.55 11.63 16.08
CA GLU A 24 3.76 13.04 16.42
C GLU A 24 3.36 14.01 15.30
N THR A 25 2.51 13.59 14.37
CA THR A 25 2.06 14.45 13.26
C THR A 25 1.45 15.74 13.81
N GLY A 26 1.99 16.89 13.42
CA GLY A 26 1.55 18.21 13.90
C GLY A 26 2.28 18.75 15.14
N LYS A 27 3.23 18.01 15.72
CA LYS A 27 3.93 18.41 16.97
C LYS A 27 4.88 19.61 16.81
N CYS A 28 5.40 19.85 15.62
CA CYS A 28 6.26 21.00 15.33
C CYS A 28 5.57 22.00 14.40
N ASP A 29 5.98 23.28 14.44
CA ASP A 29 5.61 24.31 13.46
C ASP A 29 6.37 24.16 12.13
N ASP A 30 6.24 25.12 11.21
CA ASP A 30 6.92 25.14 9.90
C ASP A 30 8.42 25.45 9.99
N THR A 31 8.91 25.91 11.13
CA THR A 31 10.34 26.10 11.43
C THR A 31 10.98 24.88 12.09
N GLY A 32 10.16 23.88 12.45
CA GLY A 32 10.59 22.67 13.17
C GLY A 32 10.61 22.83 14.70
N LEU A 33 10.16 23.97 15.23
CA LEU A 33 10.06 24.19 16.67
C LEU A 33 8.85 23.44 17.24
N LEU A 34 9.04 22.86 18.43
CA LEU A 34 7.98 22.16 19.16
C LEU A 34 6.88 23.15 19.57
N LEU A 35 5.63 22.78 19.26
CA LEU A 35 4.45 23.52 19.69
C LEU A 35 4.06 23.10 21.12
N ALA A 36 3.53 24.06 21.89
CA ALA A 36 3.04 23.79 23.25
C ALA A 36 1.85 22.83 23.28
N SER A 37 1.04 22.84 22.21
CA SER A 37 -0.05 21.91 21.97
C SER A 37 -0.03 21.45 20.51
N ASN A 38 -0.54 20.25 20.25
CA ASN A 38 -0.63 19.74 18.88
C ASN A 38 -1.93 20.25 18.23
N PRO A 39 -1.86 21.15 17.23
CA PRO A 39 -3.05 21.75 16.62
C PRO A 39 -3.95 20.72 15.91
N LEU A 40 -3.41 19.60 15.40
CA LEU A 40 -4.25 18.52 14.86
C LEU A 40 -5.01 17.79 15.94
N HIS A 41 -4.38 17.60 17.11
CA HIS A 41 -5.03 16.95 18.24
C HIS A 41 -6.16 17.82 18.76
N GLU A 42 -5.96 19.13 18.87
CA GLU A 42 -7.02 20.08 19.23
C GLU A 42 -8.15 20.07 18.20
N LEU A 43 -7.81 20.13 16.89
CA LEU A 43 -8.79 20.15 15.81
C LEU A 43 -9.69 18.91 15.80
N PHE A 44 -9.12 17.74 16.08
CA PHE A 44 -9.83 16.45 16.03
C PHE A 44 -10.19 15.89 17.40
N GLY A 45 -10.01 16.65 18.48
CA GLY A 45 -10.38 16.22 19.83
C GLY A 45 -9.59 15.03 20.37
N ILE A 46 -8.32 14.86 19.96
CA ILE A 46 -7.41 13.84 20.48
C ILE A 46 -6.87 14.32 21.83
N THR A 47 -7.54 13.94 22.92
CA THR A 47 -7.20 14.38 24.28
C THR A 47 -6.13 13.52 24.95
N ASP A 48 -6.04 12.24 24.58
CA ASP A 48 -5.02 11.31 25.05
C ASP A 48 -4.20 10.79 23.87
N ALA A 49 -3.02 11.36 23.69
CA ALA A 49 -2.11 10.99 22.60
C ALA A 49 -1.49 9.60 22.75
N THR A 50 -1.75 8.88 23.84
CA THR A 50 -1.26 7.51 24.07
C THR A 50 -2.24 6.43 23.62
N GLN A 51 -3.47 6.81 23.26
CA GLN A 51 -4.53 5.89 22.85
C GLN A 51 -4.97 6.13 21.40
N PRO A 52 -5.32 5.08 20.65
CA PRO A 52 -5.90 5.24 19.33
C PRO A 52 -7.28 5.91 19.42
N VAL A 53 -7.59 6.74 18.42
CA VAL A 53 -8.88 7.42 18.29
C VAL A 53 -9.44 7.13 16.90
N SER A 54 -10.73 6.79 16.83
CA SER A 54 -11.45 6.65 15.56
C SER A 54 -12.71 7.49 15.59
N LEU A 55 -12.76 8.49 14.72
CA LEU A 55 -13.91 9.36 14.50
C LEU A 55 -14.51 9.00 13.15
N ASN A 56 -15.77 8.59 13.15
CA ASN A 56 -16.46 8.14 11.92
C ASN A 56 -17.58 9.10 11.46
N ARG A 57 -18.02 10.03 12.32
CA ARG A 57 -18.99 11.10 12.00
C ARG A 57 -18.77 12.32 12.92
N PRO A 58 -18.93 13.56 12.43
CA PRO A 58 -19.22 13.95 11.04
C PRO A 58 -18.01 13.78 10.09
N MET A 59 -16.82 13.54 10.64
CA MET A 59 -15.56 13.38 9.90
C MET A 59 -15.06 11.93 10.01
N LYS A 60 -14.25 11.52 9.03
CA LYS A 60 -13.53 10.23 9.06
C LYS A 60 -12.05 10.47 9.39
N VAL A 61 -11.71 10.33 10.67
CA VAL A 61 -10.34 10.53 11.17
C VAL A 61 -9.96 9.35 12.04
N SER A 62 -8.81 8.74 11.75
CA SER A 62 -8.16 7.80 12.68
C SER A 62 -6.85 8.39 13.17
N PHE A 63 -6.57 8.23 14.45
CA PHE A 63 -5.29 8.53 15.06
C PHE A 63 -4.71 7.27 15.70
N THR A 64 -3.44 7.02 15.42
CA THR A 64 -2.65 5.96 16.05
C THR A 64 -1.44 6.57 16.75
N PRO A 65 -1.25 6.36 18.06
CA PRO A 65 -0.10 6.88 18.82
C PRO A 65 1.25 6.39 18.29
N GLN A 66 1.28 5.18 17.75
CA GLN A 66 2.45 4.62 17.09
C GLN A 66 2.42 4.94 15.59
N CYS A 67 3.57 4.92 14.94
CA CYS A 67 3.65 5.00 13.48
C CYS A 67 3.71 3.57 12.92
N PRO A 68 2.61 3.03 12.34
CA PRO A 68 2.58 1.65 11.84
C PRO A 68 3.69 1.37 10.84
N GLY A 69 4.00 2.33 9.96
CA GLY A 69 5.10 2.22 9.01
C GLY A 69 6.48 2.09 9.65
N LYS A 70 6.74 2.79 10.77
CA LYS A 70 8.01 2.61 11.51
C LYS A 70 8.06 1.25 12.19
N ALA A 71 6.98 0.82 12.83
CA ALA A 71 6.91 -0.49 13.47
C ALA A 71 7.11 -1.63 12.45
N TYR A 72 6.44 -1.52 11.30
CA TYR A 72 6.60 -2.44 10.17
C TYR A 72 8.04 -2.48 9.65
N ALA A 73 8.68 -1.31 9.49
CA ALA A 73 10.06 -1.23 9.03
C ALA A 73 11.05 -1.90 10.01
N GLU A 74 10.85 -1.76 11.32
CA GLU A 74 11.70 -2.44 12.31
C GLU A 74 11.52 -3.96 12.27
N ILE A 75 10.29 -4.46 12.13
CA ILE A 75 10.04 -5.90 11.97
C ILE A 75 10.68 -6.41 10.67
N LEU A 76 10.48 -5.71 9.57
CA LEU A 76 11.01 -6.10 8.26
C LEU A 76 12.54 -6.18 8.29
N LYS A 77 13.23 -5.25 8.96
CA LYS A 77 14.69 -5.34 9.15
C LYS A 77 15.14 -6.62 9.87
N SER A 78 14.32 -7.13 10.80
CA SER A 78 14.69 -8.27 11.64
C SER A 78 14.47 -9.63 10.98
N GLU A 79 13.45 -9.77 10.12
CA GLU A 79 13.03 -11.09 9.62
C GLU A 79 12.96 -11.20 8.08
N PHE A 80 13.03 -10.10 7.32
CA PHE A 80 12.80 -10.11 5.87
C PHE A 80 13.71 -11.10 5.15
N ASN A 81 15.01 -11.08 5.44
CA ASN A 81 15.99 -11.92 4.74
C ASN A 81 15.66 -13.42 4.89
N ASP A 82 15.33 -13.86 6.11
CA ASP A 82 15.06 -15.27 6.40
C ASP A 82 13.80 -15.75 5.67
N PHE A 83 12.76 -14.93 5.70
CA PHE A 83 11.50 -15.22 5.02
C PHE A 83 11.57 -15.08 3.50
N ALA A 84 12.34 -14.13 2.99
CA ALA A 84 12.53 -13.97 1.55
C ALA A 84 13.26 -15.17 0.94
N VAL A 85 14.29 -15.69 1.62
CA VAL A 85 15.04 -16.88 1.18
C VAL A 85 14.18 -18.14 1.22
N SER A 86 13.43 -18.36 2.30
CA SER A 86 12.54 -19.53 2.40
C SER A 86 11.33 -19.43 1.47
N GLY A 87 10.87 -18.21 1.19
CA GLY A 87 9.64 -17.93 0.47
C GLY A 87 8.35 -18.19 1.28
N ASP A 88 8.45 -18.64 2.53
CA ASP A 88 7.31 -18.97 3.39
C ASP A 88 6.99 -17.83 4.37
N TYR A 89 6.19 -16.87 3.93
CA TYR A 89 5.85 -15.67 4.70
C TYR A 89 4.60 -15.82 5.57
N GLN A 90 3.95 -17.00 5.63
CA GLN A 90 2.64 -17.15 6.27
C GLN A 90 2.68 -16.87 7.78
N THR A 91 3.83 -17.14 8.40
CA THR A 91 4.07 -16.92 9.83
C THR A 91 4.85 -15.64 10.13
N ALA A 92 5.25 -14.88 9.10
CA ALA A 92 6.02 -13.66 9.25
C ALA A 92 5.22 -12.56 9.95
N GLN A 93 5.85 -11.82 10.86
CA GLN A 93 5.21 -10.73 11.60
C GLN A 93 4.90 -9.54 10.69
N PHE A 94 5.77 -9.22 9.72
CA PHE A 94 5.53 -8.15 8.75
C PHE A 94 4.28 -8.46 7.93
N GLN A 95 4.06 -9.72 7.54
CA GLN A 95 2.87 -10.09 6.78
C GLN A 95 1.61 -9.87 7.60
N GLN A 96 1.62 -10.28 8.87
CA GLN A 96 0.49 -10.08 9.78
C GLN A 96 0.19 -8.60 9.99
N GLN A 97 1.22 -7.76 10.18
CA GLN A 97 1.04 -6.32 10.30
C GLN A 97 0.52 -5.67 9.03
N GLN A 98 1.04 -6.06 7.86
CA GLN A 98 0.55 -5.56 6.57
C GLN A 98 -0.91 -5.93 6.37
N ALA A 99 -1.28 -7.20 6.59
CA ALA A 99 -2.65 -7.67 6.46
C ALA A 99 -3.59 -6.93 7.42
N SER A 100 -3.19 -6.71 8.67
CA SER A 100 -3.97 -5.96 9.65
C SER A 100 -4.18 -4.50 9.21
N PHE A 101 -3.14 -3.84 8.70
CA PHE A 101 -3.24 -2.45 8.25
C PHE A 101 -4.09 -2.32 6.98
N VAL A 102 -3.96 -3.26 6.03
CA VAL A 102 -4.83 -3.32 4.85
C VAL A 102 -6.29 -3.52 5.26
N GLY A 103 -6.56 -4.42 6.22
CA GLY A 103 -7.89 -4.62 6.77
C GLY A 103 -8.47 -3.36 7.40
N GLU A 104 -7.67 -2.56 8.12
CA GLU A 104 -8.10 -1.24 8.62
C GLU A 104 -8.52 -0.31 7.47
N LEU A 105 -7.71 -0.24 6.39
CA LEU A 105 -8.03 0.58 5.22
C LEU A 105 -9.32 0.13 4.52
N THR A 106 -9.52 -1.17 4.33
CA THR A 106 -10.69 -1.69 3.60
C THR A 106 -11.94 -1.71 4.47
N ASP A 107 -11.86 -2.25 5.68
CA ASP A 107 -13.02 -2.63 6.49
C ASP A 107 -13.51 -1.47 7.35
N VAL A 108 -12.57 -0.65 7.85
CA VAL A 108 -12.90 0.53 8.68
C VAL A 108 -13.06 1.76 7.80
N HIS A 109 -12.14 1.97 6.87
CA HIS A 109 -12.13 3.19 6.05
C HIS A 109 -12.88 3.08 4.72
N GLY A 110 -13.29 1.87 4.33
CA GLY A 110 -14.01 1.64 3.08
C GLY A 110 -13.17 1.93 1.84
N TYR A 111 -11.83 1.86 1.96
CA TYR A 111 -10.95 2.03 0.81
C TYR A 111 -11.16 0.87 -0.17
N GLN A 112 -11.37 1.22 -1.44
CA GLN A 112 -11.53 0.26 -2.53
C GLN A 112 -10.49 0.59 -3.60
N PRO A 113 -9.47 -0.26 -3.81
CA PRO A 113 -8.44 0.01 -4.80
C PRO A 113 -9.03 -0.09 -6.20
N ALA A 114 -8.66 0.84 -7.09
CA ALA A 114 -9.10 0.78 -8.49
C ALA A 114 -8.49 -0.43 -9.23
N VAL A 115 -7.24 -0.76 -8.92
CA VAL A 115 -6.53 -1.96 -9.42
C VAL A 115 -6.08 -2.75 -8.20
N ALA A 116 -6.41 -4.04 -8.16
CA ALA A 116 -6.03 -4.93 -7.07
C ALA A 116 -4.90 -5.88 -7.51
N VAL A 117 -3.92 -6.09 -6.65
CA VAL A 117 -2.79 -7.01 -6.85
C VAL A 117 -2.75 -7.96 -5.67
N GLU A 118 -2.87 -9.25 -5.95
CA GLU A 118 -2.73 -10.32 -4.97
C GLU A 118 -1.44 -11.08 -5.28
N ALA A 119 -0.44 -10.93 -4.41
CA ALA A 119 0.90 -11.51 -4.53
C ALA A 119 1.46 -11.79 -3.14
N SER A 120 2.56 -12.54 -3.03
CA SER A 120 3.32 -12.57 -1.78
C SER A 120 3.85 -11.17 -1.42
N PRO A 121 4.13 -10.93 -0.13
CA PRO A 121 4.74 -9.67 0.35
C PRO A 121 6.15 -9.43 -0.19
N PHE A 122 6.73 -10.39 -0.90
CA PHE A 122 8.02 -10.21 -1.57
C PHE A 122 7.88 -9.54 -2.94
N VAL A 123 6.66 -9.34 -3.46
CA VAL A 123 6.45 -8.57 -4.67
C VAL A 123 6.10 -7.12 -4.32
N SER A 124 6.95 -6.21 -4.74
CA SER A 124 6.60 -4.78 -4.75
C SER A 124 5.81 -4.45 -6.01
N ALA A 125 4.70 -3.73 -5.84
CA ALA A 125 3.85 -3.28 -6.93
C ALA A 125 3.73 -1.76 -6.93
N GLN A 126 3.95 -1.14 -8.08
CA GLN A 126 3.63 0.26 -8.33
C GLN A 126 2.57 0.36 -9.41
N ILE A 127 1.44 0.97 -9.07
CA ILE A 127 0.30 1.16 -9.96
C ILE A 127 0.32 2.58 -10.49
N ALA A 128 0.27 2.74 -11.81
CA ALA A 128 0.29 4.05 -12.46
C ALA A 128 -0.60 4.06 -13.71
N LYS A 129 -0.79 5.24 -14.29
CA LYS A 129 -1.35 5.39 -15.64
C LYS A 129 -0.24 5.77 -16.60
N VAL A 130 -0.09 5.01 -17.69
CA VAL A 130 0.75 5.35 -18.83
C VAL A 130 -0.19 5.57 -20.01
N ASP A 131 -0.16 6.76 -20.59
CA ASP A 131 -1.10 7.19 -21.65
C ASP A 131 -2.58 6.98 -21.27
N GLY A 132 -2.89 7.23 -19.99
CA GLY A 132 -4.24 7.08 -19.44
C GLY A 132 -4.67 5.65 -19.11
N LYS A 133 -3.88 4.63 -19.48
CA LYS A 133 -4.16 3.21 -19.25
C LYS A 133 -3.51 2.70 -17.96
N PRO A 134 -4.19 1.87 -17.15
CA PRO A 134 -3.63 1.34 -15.92
C PRO A 134 -2.48 0.36 -16.20
N HIS A 135 -1.35 0.59 -15.54
CA HIS A 135 -0.16 -0.25 -15.57
C HIS A 135 0.24 -0.63 -14.14
N VAL A 136 0.74 -1.85 -13.98
CA VAL A 136 1.29 -2.39 -12.74
C VAL A 136 2.74 -2.78 -13.00
N PHE A 137 3.66 -2.10 -12.33
CA PHE A 137 5.09 -2.39 -12.35
C PHE A 137 5.41 -3.27 -11.14
N LEU A 138 5.97 -4.45 -11.39
CA LEU A 138 6.23 -5.47 -10.38
C LEU A 138 7.72 -5.74 -10.27
N ALA A 139 8.21 -5.85 -9.05
CA ALA A 139 9.56 -6.30 -8.73
C ALA A 139 9.49 -7.43 -7.70
N ASN A 140 10.11 -8.56 -8.01
CA ASN A 140 10.18 -9.73 -7.15
C ASN A 140 11.41 -9.63 -6.24
N PHE A 141 11.23 -9.64 -4.93
CA PHE A 141 12.32 -9.68 -3.95
C PHE A 141 12.49 -11.06 -3.29
N LYS A 142 11.69 -12.05 -3.69
CA LYS A 142 11.77 -13.41 -3.15
C LYS A 142 13.12 -14.03 -3.51
N GLY A 143 13.74 -14.70 -2.55
CA GLY A 143 15.10 -15.23 -2.64
C GLY A 143 16.22 -14.21 -2.40
N LEU A 144 15.91 -12.90 -2.39
CA LEU A 144 16.94 -11.88 -2.14
C LEU A 144 17.26 -11.73 -0.67
N LYS A 145 18.55 -11.60 -0.38
CA LYS A 145 19.09 -11.31 0.93
C LYS A 145 20.11 -10.19 0.83
N GLY A 146 20.06 -9.26 1.78
CA GLY A 146 21.04 -8.17 1.86
C GLY A 146 22.47 -8.72 1.96
N ASP A 147 23.41 -8.03 1.31
CA ASP A 147 24.85 -8.34 1.32
C ASP A 147 25.24 -9.71 0.73
N GLU A 148 24.33 -10.35 -0.01
CA GLU A 148 24.57 -11.62 -0.71
C GLU A 148 24.33 -11.50 -2.22
N ASN A 149 24.86 -12.46 -2.98
CA ASN A 149 24.64 -12.50 -4.43
C ASN A 149 23.14 -12.67 -4.74
N ALA A 150 22.63 -11.81 -5.62
CA ALA A 150 21.21 -11.78 -5.96
C ALA A 150 20.76 -13.05 -6.72
N VAL A 151 20.13 -13.98 -6.00
CA VAL A 151 19.48 -15.17 -6.56
C VAL A 151 18.00 -15.11 -6.23
N GLN A 152 17.19 -14.65 -7.18
CA GLN A 152 15.74 -14.54 -7.01
C GLN A 152 15.07 -15.89 -7.20
N THR A 153 14.13 -16.22 -6.31
CA THR A 153 13.23 -17.35 -6.50
C THR A 153 11.99 -16.87 -7.25
N PRO A 154 11.57 -17.51 -8.36
CA PRO A 154 10.42 -17.06 -9.13
C PRO A 154 9.15 -16.97 -8.28
N GLU A 155 8.43 -15.85 -8.44
CA GLU A 155 7.10 -15.71 -7.84
C GLU A 155 6.01 -16.17 -8.82
N GLN A 156 4.99 -16.85 -8.31
CA GLN A 156 3.93 -17.47 -9.10
C GLN A 156 2.55 -17.11 -8.55
N ASN A 157 1.51 -17.35 -9.35
CA ASN A 157 0.10 -17.16 -8.96
C ASN A 157 -0.25 -15.71 -8.57
N VAL A 158 0.49 -14.73 -9.10
CA VAL A 158 0.15 -13.31 -8.92
C VAL A 158 -1.10 -13.02 -9.71
N LYS A 159 -2.14 -12.54 -9.03
CA LYS A 159 -3.42 -12.20 -9.63
C LYS A 159 -3.60 -10.68 -9.64
N ILE A 160 -4.06 -10.15 -10.77
CA ILE A 160 -4.28 -8.71 -10.95
C ILE A 160 -5.70 -8.50 -11.45
N THR A 161 -6.38 -7.53 -10.86
CA THR A 161 -7.74 -7.11 -11.26
C THR A 161 -7.71 -5.65 -11.69
N PHE A 162 -8.12 -5.38 -12.92
CA PHE A 162 -8.21 -4.04 -13.50
C PHE A 162 -9.67 -3.60 -13.67
N PRO A 163 -9.97 -2.30 -13.58
CA PRO A 163 -11.24 -1.76 -14.06
C PRO A 163 -11.18 -1.71 -15.60
N ALA A 164 -12.10 -2.40 -16.28
CA ALA A 164 -11.98 -2.65 -17.71
C ALA A 164 -13.34 -2.86 -18.40
N LYS A 165 -13.39 -2.55 -19.69
CA LYS A 165 -14.57 -2.84 -20.52
C LYS A 165 -14.54 -4.30 -20.97
N GLN A 166 -15.71 -4.80 -21.38
CA GLN A 166 -15.79 -6.10 -22.03
C GLN A 166 -14.92 -6.08 -23.29
N ASN A 167 -14.15 -7.15 -23.52
CA ASN A 167 -13.15 -7.30 -24.60
C ASN A 167 -11.87 -6.47 -24.46
N SER A 168 -11.63 -5.82 -23.33
CA SER A 168 -10.27 -5.32 -23.02
C SER A 168 -9.27 -6.46 -23.01
N LYS A 169 -8.01 -6.14 -23.29
CA LYS A 169 -6.90 -7.07 -23.32
C LYS A 169 -5.95 -6.80 -22.16
N ILE A 170 -5.28 -7.84 -21.71
CA ILE A 170 -4.20 -7.72 -20.73
C ILE A 170 -2.90 -8.13 -21.41
N PHE A 171 -1.86 -7.36 -21.17
CA PHE A 171 -0.52 -7.65 -21.66
C PHE A 171 0.46 -7.68 -20.50
N ALA A 172 1.49 -8.49 -20.65
CA ALA A 172 2.61 -8.56 -19.74
C ALA A 172 3.94 -8.43 -20.50
N LEU A 173 4.88 -7.70 -19.92
CA LEU A 173 6.27 -7.59 -20.37
C LEU A 173 7.19 -8.03 -19.23
N PRO A 174 7.74 -9.25 -19.28
CA PRO A 174 8.75 -9.70 -18.33
C PRO A 174 10.07 -8.95 -18.48
N PHE A 175 10.90 -8.93 -17.43
CA PHE A 175 12.25 -8.36 -17.48
C PHE A 175 13.09 -9.00 -18.60
N MET A 176 13.57 -8.17 -19.54
CA MET A 176 14.31 -8.59 -20.74
C MET A 176 13.55 -9.61 -21.62
N GLY A 177 12.23 -9.70 -21.47
CA GLY A 177 11.37 -10.56 -22.26
C GLY A 177 10.73 -9.85 -23.45
N ALA A 178 9.78 -10.52 -24.07
CA ALA A 178 8.89 -9.96 -25.08
C ALA A 178 7.49 -9.74 -24.48
N THR A 179 6.76 -8.78 -25.03
CA THR A 179 5.35 -8.57 -24.69
C THR A 179 4.54 -9.81 -25.06
N GLN A 180 3.63 -10.20 -24.17
CA GLN A 180 2.70 -11.30 -24.36
C GLN A 180 1.29 -10.90 -23.92
N GLU A 181 0.28 -11.35 -24.68
CA GLU A 181 -1.13 -11.21 -24.27
C GLU A 181 -1.44 -12.26 -23.20
N ILE A 182 -2.08 -11.83 -22.11
CA ILE A 182 -2.46 -12.67 -20.98
C ILE A 182 -3.96 -12.92 -21.02
N ALA A 183 -4.34 -14.18 -20.90
CA ALA A 183 -5.75 -14.55 -20.77
C ALA A 183 -6.33 -13.93 -19.47
N GLY A 184 -7.46 -13.27 -19.61
CA GLY A 184 -8.19 -12.68 -18.49
C GLY A 184 -9.67 -13.01 -18.58
N GLU A 185 -10.33 -12.95 -17.43
CA GLU A 185 -11.77 -13.11 -17.30
C GLU A 185 -12.41 -11.76 -17.03
N TRP A 186 -13.36 -11.37 -17.88
CA TRP A 186 -14.15 -10.16 -17.66
C TRP A 186 -15.40 -10.48 -16.86
N ARG A 187 -15.64 -9.73 -15.79
CA ARG A 187 -16.85 -9.81 -14.98
C ARG A 187 -17.15 -8.48 -14.31
N ASP A 188 -18.39 -8.03 -14.37
CA ASP A 188 -18.91 -6.88 -13.60
C ASP A 188 -18.05 -5.60 -13.72
N GLY A 189 -17.55 -5.31 -14.93
CA GLY A 189 -16.73 -4.13 -15.20
C GLY A 189 -15.25 -4.25 -14.80
N GLN A 190 -14.80 -5.46 -14.47
CA GLN A 190 -13.43 -5.78 -14.12
C GLN A 190 -12.86 -6.84 -15.03
N MET A 191 -11.55 -6.78 -15.27
CA MET A 191 -10.78 -7.83 -15.94
C MET A 191 -9.77 -8.40 -14.96
N THR A 192 -9.82 -9.72 -14.74
CA THR A 192 -8.95 -10.43 -13.81
C THR A 192 -8.04 -11.39 -14.57
N CYS A 193 -6.75 -11.39 -14.25
CA CYS A 193 -5.79 -12.35 -14.80
C CYS A 193 -4.87 -12.91 -13.72
N VAL A 194 -4.36 -14.12 -13.97
CA VAL A 194 -3.17 -14.65 -13.29
C VAL A 194 -2.00 -14.51 -14.26
N ILE A 195 -0.97 -13.80 -13.85
CA ILE A 195 0.18 -13.53 -14.73
C ILE A 195 1.19 -14.70 -14.68
N PRO A 196 2.04 -14.83 -15.72
CA PRO A 196 3.16 -15.75 -15.70
C PRO A 196 4.12 -15.47 -14.53
N GLN A 197 4.98 -16.44 -14.23
CA GLN A 197 5.93 -16.29 -13.13
C GLN A 197 6.81 -15.03 -13.30
N ILE A 198 7.15 -14.40 -12.17
CA ILE A 198 8.02 -13.22 -12.13
C ILE A 198 9.39 -13.66 -11.64
N ASP A 199 10.35 -13.80 -12.57
CA ASP A 199 11.73 -14.12 -12.19
C ASP A 199 12.42 -12.92 -11.53
N LYS A 200 12.26 -11.73 -12.15
CA LYS A 200 12.86 -10.48 -11.66
C LYS A 200 11.84 -9.36 -11.50
N GLY A 201 11.26 -8.95 -12.61
CA GLY A 201 10.23 -7.93 -12.65
C GLY A 201 9.35 -8.10 -13.87
N MET A 202 8.20 -7.43 -13.85
CA MET A 202 7.22 -7.50 -14.92
C MET A 202 6.40 -6.21 -14.96
N VAL A 203 6.03 -5.77 -16.15
CA VAL A 203 5.02 -4.73 -16.33
C VAL A 203 3.75 -5.39 -16.87
N VAL A 204 2.61 -5.10 -16.27
CA VAL A 204 1.31 -5.63 -16.68
C VAL A 204 0.34 -4.48 -16.90
N TRP A 205 -0.38 -4.46 -18.01
CA TRP A 205 -1.34 -3.41 -18.29
C TRP A 205 -2.61 -3.92 -18.96
N CYS A 206 -3.66 -3.12 -18.87
CA CYS A 206 -4.95 -3.40 -19.49
C CYS A 206 -5.32 -2.28 -20.48
N GLU A 207 -5.76 -2.67 -21.67
CA GLU A 207 -6.22 -1.77 -22.74
C GLU A 207 -7.52 -2.21 -23.40
#